data_AF-A0A967I731-F1
#
_entry.id   AF-A0A967I731-F1
#
_cell.length_a   1.000
_cell.length_b   1.000
_cell.length_c   1.000
_cell.angle_alpha   90.00
_cell.angle_beta   90.00
_cell.angle_gamma   90.00
#
_symmetry.space_group_name_H-M   'P 1'
#
loop_
_entity.id
_entity.type
_entity.pdbx_description
1 polymer ?
#
loop_
_entity_poly.entity_id
_entity_poly.type
_entity_poly.pdbx_seq_one_letter_code
_entity_poly.pdbx_strand_id
1 'polypeptide(L)' 'MSSKKENLIVGLDIGTTKICAIVGNLTDEGLDIVGIGTSPSKGLR' A
#
# COMPACT_ATOMS: atom_id res chain seq x y z
N MET A 1 22.33 -11.94 -9.56
CA MET A 1 20.92 -11.52 -9.71
C MET A 1 20.83 -10.12 -9.11
N SER A 2 20.67 -9.09 -9.95
CA SER A 2 20.60 -7.70 -9.48
C SER A 2 19.28 -7.51 -8.73
N SER A 3 19.35 -7.21 -7.44
CA SER A 3 18.22 -6.83 -6.62
C SER A 3 17.69 -5.48 -7.10
N LYS A 4 16.90 -5.48 -8.18
CA LYS A 4 16.16 -4.30 -8.62
C LYS A 4 15.26 -3.92 -7.44
N LYS A 5 15.56 -2.82 -6.77
CA LYS A 5 14.59 -2.22 -5.84
C LYS A 5 13.41 -1.81 -6.71
N GLU A 6 12.34 -2.59 -6.66
CA GLU A 6 11.07 -2.15 -7.24
C GLU A 6 10.66 -0.88 -6.48
N ASN A 7 10.36 0.19 -7.21
CA ASN A 7 9.95 1.46 -6.63
C ASN A 7 8.48 1.33 -6.19
N LEU A 8 8.27 0.56 -5.13
CA LEU A 8 6.97 0.35 -4.54
C LEU A 8 6.59 1.53 -3.64
N ILE A 9 5.41 2.10 -3.89
CA ILE A 9 4.76 3.08 -3.05
C ILE A 9 3.58 2.40 -2.35
N VAL A 10 3.44 2.66 -1.05
CA VAL A 10 2.32 2.15 -0.26
C VAL A 10 1.54 3.32 0.31
N GLY A 11 0.26 3.41 -0.05
CA GLY A 11 -0.72 4.26 0.63
C GLY A 11 -1.31 3.50 1.80
N LEU A 12 -1.19 4.04 3.02
CA LEU A 12 -1.77 3.48 4.23
C LEU A 12 -2.82 4.46 4.78
N ASP A 13 -4.04 3.98 4.94
CA ASP A 13 -5.14 4.70 5.58
C ASP A 13 -5.56 3.97 6.86
N ILE A 14 -5.52 4.66 7.98
CA ILE A 14 -5.84 4.11 9.31
C ILE A 14 -7.15 4.73 9.78
N GLY A 15 -8.25 4.10 9.39
CA GLY A 15 -9.57 4.44 9.90
C GLY A 15 -9.85 3.84 11.27
N THR A 16 -10.84 4.40 11.97
CA THR A 16 -11.35 3.87 13.25
C THR A 16 -12.08 2.53 13.10
N THR A 17 -12.60 2.25 11.91
CA THR A 17 -13.32 1.00 11.60
C THR A 17 -12.45 -0.01 10.87
N LYS A 18 -11.63 0.47 9.93
CA LYS A 18 -10.86 -0.36 9.01
C LYS A 18 -9.54 0.33 8.69
N ILE A 19 -8.49 -0.46 8.61
CA ILE A 19 -7.19 -0.08 8.07
C ILE A 19 -7.14 -0.56 6.62
N CYS A 20 -6.74 0.31 5.69
CA CYS A 20 -6.63 0.02 4.27
C CYS A 20 -5.18 0.26 3.80
N ALA A 21 -4.68 -0.61 2.93
CA ALA A 21 -3.39 -0.43 2.26
C ALA A 21 -3.58 -0.58 0.75
N ILE A 22 -2.94 0.31 -0.01
CA ILE A 22 -2.86 0.23 -1.47
C ILE A 22 -1.38 0.21 -1.82
N VAL A 23 -0.97 -0.77 -2.62
CA VAL A 23 0.40 -0.94 -3.08
C VAL A 23 0.43 -0.65 -4.56
N GLY A 24 1.33 0.24 -4.97
CA GLY A 24 1.57 0.55 -6.37
C GLY A 24 3.04 0.52 -6.72
N ASN A 25 3.35 0.18 -7.97
CA ASN A 25 4.68 0.30 -8.54
C ASN A 25 4.76 1.62 -9.31
N LEU A 26 5.72 2.48 -8.97
CA LEU A 26 5.91 3.75 -9.64
C LEU A 26 6.64 3.53 -10.97
N THR A 27 6.03 4.00 -12.06
CA THR A 27 6.56 3.98 -13.42
C THR A 27 6.69 5.41 -13.95
N ASP A 28 7.29 5.57 -15.12
CA ASP A 28 7.40 6.88 -15.78
C ASP A 28 6.03 7.42 -16.24
N GLU A 29 5.03 6.55 -16.37
CA GLU A 29 3.67 6.89 -16.81
C GLU A 29 2.71 7.16 -15.63
N GLY A 30 3.08 6.75 -14.41
CA GLY A 30 2.26 6.94 -13.22
C GLY A 30 2.45 5.85 -12.17
N LEU A 31 1.36 5.52 -11.45
CA LEU A 31 1.37 4.50 -10.41
C LEU A 31 0.49 3.32 -10.83
N ASP A 32 1.10 2.16 -11.02
CA ASP A 32 0.38 0.91 -11.32
C ASP A 32 -0.03 0.24 -10.02
N ILE A 33 -1.33 0.06 -9.77
CA ILE A 33 -1.83 -0.60 -8.56
C ILE A 33 -1.62 -2.11 -8.67
N VAL A 34 -0.77 -2.66 -7.82
CA VAL A 34 -0.39 -4.09 -7.80
C VAL A 34 -1.02 -4.84 -6.62
N GLY A 35 -1.57 -4.13 -5.63
CA GLY A 35 -2.21 -4.77 -4.49
C GLY A 35 -3.09 -3.83 -3.68
N ILE A 36 -4.14 -4.40 -3.07
CA ILE A 36 -5.02 -3.72 -2.13
C ILE A 36 -5.27 -4.66 -0.95
N GLY A 37 -5.20 -4.13 0.27
CA GLY A 37 -5.41 -4.87 1.51
C GLY A 37 -6.31 -4.11 2.46
N THR A 38 -7.10 -4.83 3.25
CA THR A 38 -7.89 -4.25 4.33
C THR A 38 -7.84 -5.12 5.58
N SER A 39 -8.02 -4.50 6.75
CA SER A 39 -8.08 -5.18 8.03
C SER A 39 -9.02 -4.44 9.00
N PRO A 40 -9.80 -5.12 9.85
CA PRO A 40 -10.55 -4.46 10.92
C PRO A 40 -9.62 -3.66 11.83
N SER A 41 -10.00 -2.41 12.13
CA SER A 41 -9.23 -1.60 13.08
C SER A 41 -9.51 -2.08 14.51
N LYS A 42 -8.44 -2.17 15.32
CA LYS A 42 -8.55 -2.51 16.75
C LYS A 42 -8.67 -1.26 17.65
N GLY A 43 -8.61 -0.07 17.06
CA GLY A 43 -8.61 1.20 17.77
C GLY A 43 -7.40 1.40 18.68
N LEU A 44 -7.43 2.48 19.45
CA LEU A 44 -6.54 2.70 20.61
C LEU A 44 -7.19 2.05 21.83
N ARG A 45 -6.42 1.27 22.59
CA ARG A 45 -6.81 0.80 23.93
C ARG A 45 -6.13 1.66 24.98
#